data_AF-A0A819N9W4-F1
#
_entry.id   AF-A0A819N9W4-F1
#
_cell.length_a   1.000
_cell.length_b   1.000
_cell.length_c   1.000
_cell.angle_alpha   90.00
_cell.angle_beta   90.00
_cell.angle_gamma   90.00
#
_symmetry.space_group_name_H-M   'P 1'
#
loop_
_entity.id
_entity.type
_entity.pdbx_description
1 polymer ?
#
loop_
_entity_poly.entity_id
_entity_poly.type
_entity_poly.pdbx_seq_one_letter_code
_entity_poly.pdbx_strand_id
1 'polypeptide(L)'
;MTDTDVIIRRGHLLPSLIDKVHCGSILASIVRCYYELYGKRYAADLVTKFSKLFTLFLTILSRSIDEYKNQIIKQCMSHLFNQFPDNNLQLLIQSGAK
;
A
#
# COMPACT_ATOMS: atom_id res chain seq x y z
N MET A 1 -0.24 -24.61 31.82
CA MET A 1 0.67 -23.50 32.18
C MET A 1 0.79 -22.62 30.95
N THR A 2 0.30 -21.40 31.02
CA THR A 2 0.17 -20.45 29.91
C THR A 2 1.47 -19.68 29.75
N ASP A 3 2.27 -20.04 28.75
CA ASP A 3 3.65 -19.59 28.57
C ASP A 3 3.74 -18.34 27.65
N THR A 4 3.09 -17.26 28.07
CA THR A 4 3.31 -15.92 27.50
C THR A 4 3.30 -14.89 28.61
N ASP A 5 4.19 -15.05 29.59
CA ASP A 5 4.53 -13.97 30.52
C ASP A 5 5.35 -12.92 29.77
N VAL A 6 4.68 -11.85 29.34
CA VAL A 6 5.35 -10.66 28.81
C VAL A 6 5.91 -9.87 29.98
N ILE A 7 7.10 -10.24 30.43
CA ILE A 7 7.84 -9.52 31.46
C ILE A 7 8.40 -8.23 30.84
N ILE A 8 7.74 -7.10 31.08
CA ILE A 8 8.25 -5.76 30.73
C ILE A 8 9.41 -5.44 31.67
N ARG A 9 10.64 -5.77 31.28
CA ARG A 9 11.87 -5.39 31.99
C ARG A 9 12.57 -4.26 31.24
N ARG A 10 12.60 -3.07 31.85
CA ARG A 10 13.53 -1.95 31.56
C ARG A 10 13.59 -1.46 30.10
N GLY A 11 12.45 -1.25 29.45
CA GLY A 11 12.39 -0.46 28.22
C GLY A 11 12.95 -1.11 26.95
N HIS A 12 13.37 -2.38 26.99
CA HIS A 12 13.75 -3.14 25.79
C HIS A 12 12.59 -4.01 25.34
N LEU A 13 11.65 -3.39 24.63
CA LEU A 13 10.56 -4.06 23.94
C LEU A 13 10.99 -4.14 22.45
N LEU A 14 10.80 -5.29 21.81
CA LEU A 14 10.90 -5.51 20.34
C LEU A 14 12.26 -5.91 19.70
N PRO A 15 12.97 -6.96 20.14
CA PRO A 15 13.73 -7.78 19.19
C PRO A 15 12.81 -8.78 18.46
N SER A 16 11.80 -9.30 19.17
CA SER A 16 10.90 -10.35 18.69
C SER A 16 9.72 -9.87 17.84
N LEU A 17 9.58 -8.54 17.63
CA LEU A 17 8.50 -7.97 16.81
C LEU A 17 8.91 -7.70 15.35
N ILE A 18 10.18 -7.95 14.98
CA ILE A 18 10.76 -7.57 13.69
C ILE A 18 11.06 -8.82 12.83
N ASP A 19 10.30 -9.91 12.98
CA ASP A 19 10.43 -11.04 12.04
C ASP A 19 9.40 -10.99 10.89
N LYS A 20 9.88 -11.36 9.70
CA LYS A 20 9.77 -10.61 8.44
C LYS A 20 8.46 -10.74 7.64
N VAL A 21 7.36 -11.24 8.22
CA VAL A 21 6.20 -11.72 7.42
C VAL A 21 4.84 -11.09 7.79
N HIS A 22 4.73 -10.33 8.88
CA HIS A 22 3.43 -9.85 9.37
C HIS A 22 3.39 -8.36 9.73
N CYS A 23 3.63 -7.46 8.77
CA CYS A 23 3.48 -6.01 8.99
C CYS A 23 2.12 -5.64 9.63
N GLY A 24 1.04 -6.33 9.26
CA GLY A 24 -0.29 -6.14 9.86
C GLY A 24 -0.34 -6.52 11.36
N SER A 25 0.24 -7.66 11.74
CA SER A 25 0.28 -8.10 13.15
C SER A 25 1.24 -7.26 13.99
N ILE A 26 2.31 -6.74 13.38
CA ILE A 26 3.25 -5.82 14.03
C ILE A 26 2.54 -4.49 14.32
N LEU A 27 1.84 -3.92 13.33
CA LEU A 27 1.05 -2.70 13.51
C LEU A 27 -0.04 -2.89 14.57
N ALA A 28 -0.75 -4.03 14.56
CA ALA A 28 -1.76 -4.33 15.57
C ALA A 28 -1.16 -4.45 16.98
N SER A 29 0.00 -5.11 17.11
CA SER A 29 0.72 -5.23 18.39
C SER A 29 1.20 -3.87 18.91
N ILE A 30 1.73 -3.02 18.03
CA ILE A 30 2.16 -1.66 18.37
C ILE A 30 0.97 -0.81 18.81
N VAL A 31 -0.14 -0.83 18.06
CA VAL A 31 -1.36 -0.09 18.41
C VAL A 31 -1.93 -0.55 19.75
N ARG A 32 -1.90 -1.86 20.02
CA ARG A 32 -2.35 -2.42 21.29
C ARG A 32 -1.45 -2.01 22.45
N CYS A 33 -0.12 -2.05 22.27
CA CYS A 33 0.83 -1.54 23.25
C CYS A 33 0.61 -0.04 23.51
N TYR A 34 0.37 0.75 22.45
CA TYR A 34 0.09 2.18 22.56
C TYR A 34 -1.24 2.46 23.27
N TYR A 35 -2.25 1.61 23.06
CA TYR A 35 -3.54 1.66 23.75
C TYR A 35 -3.38 1.42 25.25
N GLU A 36 -2.57 0.44 25.63
CA GLU A 36 -2.33 0.08 27.03
C GLU A 36 -1.54 1.16 27.78
N LEU A 37 -0.56 1.79 27.11
CA LEU A 37 0.28 2.84 27.70
C LEU A 37 -0.38 4.22 27.77
N TYR A 38 -1.05 4.64 26.69
CA TYR A 38 -1.53 6.02 26.53
C TYR A 38 -3.06 6.13 26.45
N GLY A 39 -3.76 5.00 26.34
CA GLY A 39 -5.22 4.95 26.26
C GLY A 39 -5.79 5.11 24.84
N LYS A 40 -7.12 4.96 24.76
CA LYS A 40 -7.87 4.83 23.49
C LYS A 40 -7.66 5.96 22.49
N ARG A 41 -7.62 7.22 22.95
CA ARG A 41 -7.57 8.40 22.06
C ARG A 41 -6.28 8.43 21.25
N TYR A 42 -5.15 8.17 21.89
CA TYR A 42 -3.84 8.19 21.23
C TYR A 42 -3.64 6.98 20.31
N ALA A 43 -4.14 5.80 20.71
CA ALA A 43 -4.11 4.63 19.83
C ALA A 43 -4.95 4.83 18.56
N ALA A 44 -6.13 5.45 18.66
CA ALA A 44 -6.96 5.75 17.50
C ALA A 44 -6.30 6.77 16.54
N ASP A 45 -5.65 7.79 17.08
CA ASP A 45 -4.87 8.75 16.29
C ASP A 45 -3.68 8.07 15.59
N LEU A 46 -2.99 7.16 16.29
CA LEU A 46 -1.90 6.37 15.73
C LEU A 46 -2.37 5.52 14.53
N VAL A 47 -3.49 4.79 14.66
CA VAL A 47 -4.09 4.02 13.56
C VAL A 47 -4.44 4.92 12.37
N THR A 48 -5.01 6.09 12.65
CA THR A 48 -5.40 7.05 11.61
C THR A 48 -4.18 7.55 10.84
N LYS A 49 -3.09 7.86 11.54
CA LYS A 49 -1.82 8.28 10.92
C LYS A 49 -1.20 7.16 10.08
N PHE A 50 -1.19 5.93 10.57
CA PHE A 50 -0.71 4.78 9.79
C PHE A 50 -1.56 4.52 8.56
N SER A 51 -2.88 4.60 8.66
CA SER A 51 -3.79 4.44 7.52
C SER A 51 -3.53 5.49 6.44
N LYS A 52 -3.34 6.76 6.82
CA LYS A 52 -2.97 7.84 5.90
C LYS A 52 -1.61 7.59 5.25
N LEU A 53 -0.61 7.17 6.03
CA LEU A 53 0.72 6.87 5.52
C LEU A 53 0.69 5.73 4.49
N PHE A 54 -0.04 4.66 4.79
CA PHE A 54 -0.14 3.50 3.90
C PHE A 54 -0.88 3.85 2.61
N THR A 55 -1.98 4.61 2.73
CA THR A 55 -2.73 5.11 1.58
C THR A 55 -1.87 6.00 0.70
N LEU A 56 -1.07 6.90 1.30
CA LEU A 56 -0.14 7.76 0.57
C LEU A 56 0.92 6.94 -0.15
N PHE A 57 1.51 5.95 0.52
CA PHE A 57 2.51 5.06 -0.07
C PHE A 57 1.96 4.32 -1.30
N LEU A 58 0.78 3.71 -1.19
CA LEU A 58 0.15 3.02 -2.31
C LEU A 58 -0.22 3.98 -3.45
N THR A 59 -0.67 5.19 -3.11
CA THR A 59 -1.04 6.20 -4.11
C THR A 59 0.17 6.65 -4.93
N ILE A 60 1.31 6.89 -4.26
CA ILE A 60 2.56 7.28 -4.94
C ILE A 60 3.05 6.15 -5.85
N LEU A 61 3.00 4.91 -5.37
CA LEU A 61 3.38 3.74 -6.16
C LEU A 61 2.48 3.61 -7.42
N SER A 62 1.16 3.65 -7.23
CA SER A 62 0.18 3.56 -8.33
C SER A 62 0.40 4.65 -9.36
N ARG A 63 0.60 5.90 -8.90
CA ARG A 63 0.86 7.03 -9.78
C ARG A 63 2.11 6.82 -10.64
N SER A 64 3.20 6.32 -10.05
CA SER A 64 4.44 6.06 -10.77
C SER A 64 4.25 5.01 -11.87
N ILE A 65 3.45 3.97 -11.59
CA ILE A 65 3.08 2.94 -12.57
C ILE A 65 2.22 3.53 -13.69
N ASP A 66 1.22 4.36 -13.35
CA ASP A 66 0.36 5.00 -14.33
C ASP A 66 1.13 5.96 -15.26
N GLU A 67 2.10 6.71 -14.72
CA GLU A 67 2.99 7.57 -15.51
C GLU A 67 3.82 6.75 -16.51
N TYR A 68 4.39 5.63 -16.08
CA TYR A 68 5.15 4.74 -16.96
C TYR A 68 4.25 4.12 -18.05
N LYS A 69 3.06 3.64 -17.68
CA LYS A 69 2.05 3.12 -18.61
C LYS A 69 1.68 4.18 -19.66
N ASN A 70 1.47 5.42 -19.24
CA ASN A 70 1.13 6.52 -20.14
C ASN A 70 2.27 6.86 -21.10
N GLN A 71 3.53 6.76 -20.66
CA GLN A 71 4.69 6.93 -21.55
C GLN A 71 4.71 5.85 -22.63
N ILE A 72 4.51 4.58 -22.27
CA ILE A 72 4.44 3.48 -23.23
C ILE A 72 3.32 3.72 -24.23
N ILE A 73 2.11 4.01 -23.75
CA ILE A 73 0.95 4.27 -24.62
C ILE A 73 1.25 5.42 -25.57
N LYS A 74 1.81 6.53 -25.08
CA LYS A 74 2.14 7.69 -25.92
C LYS A 74 3.14 7.35 -27.02
N GLN A 75 4.19 6.59 -26.70
CA GLN A 75 5.18 6.13 -27.66
C GLN A 75 4.57 5.20 -28.71
N CYS A 76 3.75 4.24 -28.30
CA CYS A 76 3.05 3.36 -29.23
C CYS A 76 2.12 4.16 -30.16
N MET A 77 1.38 5.12 -29.61
CA MET A 77 0.44 5.95 -30.37
C MET A 77 1.14 6.88 -31.38
N SER A 78 2.34 7.37 -31.09
CA SER A 78 3.09 8.25 -32.00
C SER A 78 3.73 7.55 -33.20
N HIS A 79 3.83 6.21 -33.17
CA HIS A 79 4.48 5.41 -34.22
C HIS A 79 3.51 4.49 -34.97
N LEU A 80 2.20 4.80 -34.96
CA LEU A 80 1.23 4.04 -35.75
C LEU A 80 1.44 4.26 -37.25
N PHE A 81 1.51 3.17 -38.01
CA PHE A 81 1.59 3.20 -39.49
C PHE A 81 0.36 3.88 -40.12
N ASN A 82 -0.83 3.60 -39.59
CA ASN A 82 -2.08 4.29 -39.93
C ASN A 82 -2.61 4.95 -38.65
N GLN A 83 -2.77 6.28 -38.67
CA GLN A 83 -3.30 7.00 -37.52
C GLN A 83 -4.78 6.67 -37.29
N PHE A 84 -5.25 6.87 -36.07
CA PHE A 84 -6.69 6.85 -35.82
C PHE A 84 -7.36 8.05 -36.51
N PRO A 85 -8.59 7.89 -37.04
CA PRO A 85 -9.43 6.70 -36.97
C PRO A 85 -9.14 5.63 -38.03
N ASP A 86 -8.33 5.90 -39.06
CA ASP A 86 -8.19 5.07 -40.27
C ASP A 86 -7.40 3.75 -40.08
N ASN A 87 -7.40 3.18 -38.88
CA ASN A 87 -6.71 1.94 -38.55
C ASN A 87 -7.65 0.85 -38.02
N ASN A 88 -7.17 -0.40 -38.06
CA ASN A 88 -7.97 -1.56 -37.65
C ASN A 88 -8.25 -1.62 -36.14
N LEU A 89 -7.62 -0.76 -35.33
CA LEU A 89 -7.93 -0.66 -33.90
C LEU A 89 -9.31 -0.01 -33.69
N GLN A 90 -9.80 0.78 -34.64
CA GLN A 90 -11.16 1.33 -34.58
C GLN A 90 -12.23 0.22 -34.59
N LEU A 91 -12.02 -0.86 -35.37
CA LEU A 91 -12.88 -2.04 -35.37
C LEU A 91 -12.83 -2.80 -34.04
N LEU A 92 -11.67 -2.78 -33.37
CA LEU A 92 -11.50 -3.39 -32.05
C LEU A 92 -12.30 -2.62 -30.98
N ILE A 93 -12.26 -1.28 -31.03
CA ILE A 93 -13.06 -0.41 -30.14
C ILE A 93 -14.56 -0.57 -30.42
N GLN A 94 -14.96 -0.64 -31.69
CA GLN A 94 -16.37 -0.82 -32.08
C GLN A 94 -16.94 -2.20 -31.73
N SER A 95 -16.10 -3.24 -31.69
CA SER A 95 -16.50 -4.59 -31.27
C SER A 95 -16.64 -4.75 -29.75
N GLY A 96 -16.35 -3.71 -28.97
CA GLY A 96 -16.47 -3.75 -27.51
C GLY A 96 -15.42 -4.62 -26.82
N ALA A 97 -14.35 -4.99 -27.52
CA ALA A 97 -13.20 -5.66 -26.93
C ALA A 97 -12.51 -4.68 -25.97
N LYS A 98 -12.41 -5.08 -24.70
CA LYS A 98 -11.67 -4.37 -23.65
C LYS A 98 -10.22 -4.84 -23.59
#